data_AF-A0A843KIH3-F1
#
_entry.id   AF-A0A843KIH3-F1
#
_cell.length_a   1.000
_cell.length_b   1.000
_cell.length_c   1.000
_cell.angle_alpha   90.00
_cell.angle_beta   90.00
_cell.angle_gamma   90.00
#
_symmetry.space_group_name_H-M   'P 1'
#
loop_
_entity.id
_entity.type
_entity.pdbx_description
1 polymer ?
#
loop_
_entity_poly.entity_id
_entity_poly.type
_entity_poly.pdbx_seq_one_letter_code
_entity_poly.pdbx_strand_id
1 'polypeptide(L)'
;PDAIVDDYLIGHVNPYHVGGDYGITAGMLGTEIARLINPAVENQIRHLPAIAGAGDRSEAPERARYLALAAPEYSADDCRDIALALDYEQFWLRFSDGREIIKDILNLGGNPERHEKFVDLLVEEANKAIEEQMGAIMPHVESRMLPNGAHLFMLDVEIFAHRFTFPPPGKTSGEVHDRLVREHPGEPVVTLGFGPDFAVLRSRGVMMNIPRMVRELHTEIAGGGVSGGGHLVVGSIKFVEGMRGVVVESLIRKIGEAPI
;
A
#
# COMPACT_ATOMS: atom_id res chain seq x y z
N PRO A 1 5.52 -11.28 -14.38
CA PRO A 1 4.33 -11.06 -15.22
C PRO A 1 3.82 -12.38 -15.83
N ASP A 2 2.51 -12.61 -15.83
CA ASP A 2 1.94 -13.80 -16.46
C ASP A 2 1.96 -13.61 -17.99
N ALA A 3 2.63 -14.52 -18.70
CA ALA A 3 2.77 -14.46 -20.16
C ALA A 3 1.41 -14.47 -20.87
N ILE A 4 0.38 -15.04 -20.23
CA ILE A 4 -0.99 -15.06 -20.76
C ILE A 4 -1.56 -13.64 -20.90
N VAL A 5 -1.14 -12.69 -20.06
CA VAL A 5 -1.64 -11.31 -20.13
C VAL A 5 -1.11 -10.60 -21.38
N ASP A 6 0.11 -10.93 -21.80
CA ASP A 6 0.75 -10.29 -22.95
C ASP A 6 0.01 -10.56 -24.28
N ASP A 7 -0.67 -11.71 -24.38
CA ASP A 7 -1.48 -12.08 -25.56
C ASP A 7 -2.66 -11.12 -25.82
N TYR A 8 -3.06 -10.34 -24.81
CA TYR A 8 -4.18 -9.39 -24.90
C TYR A 8 -3.74 -7.93 -25.05
N LEU A 9 -2.42 -7.65 -25.10
CA LEU A 9 -1.88 -6.29 -25.05
C LEU A 9 -1.04 -5.96 -26.28
N ILE A 10 -1.16 -4.74 -26.80
CA ILE A 10 -0.29 -4.22 -27.88
C ILE A 10 1.12 -3.92 -27.34
N GLY A 11 1.22 -3.54 -26.07
CA GLY A 11 2.48 -3.32 -25.38
C GLY A 11 2.27 -3.39 -23.86
N HIS A 12 3.25 -3.98 -23.18
CA HIS A 12 3.21 -4.17 -21.72
C HIS A 12 4.50 -3.64 -21.11
N VAL A 13 4.46 -2.39 -20.62
CA VAL A 13 5.58 -1.77 -19.91
C VAL A 13 5.53 -2.23 -18.46
N ASN A 14 6.45 -3.13 -18.09
CA ASN A 14 6.48 -3.73 -16.76
C ASN A 14 7.92 -4.04 -16.34
N PRO A 15 8.39 -3.56 -15.16
CA PRO A 15 9.77 -3.79 -14.70
C PRO A 15 10.14 -5.28 -14.63
N TYR A 16 9.17 -6.13 -14.32
CA TYR A 16 9.37 -7.57 -14.21
C TYR A 16 9.81 -8.25 -15.53
N HIS A 17 9.55 -7.64 -16.69
CA HIS A 17 10.01 -8.18 -17.98
C HIS A 17 11.52 -8.03 -18.20
N VAL A 18 12.16 -7.14 -17.45
CA VAL A 18 13.61 -6.84 -17.58
C VAL A 18 14.38 -7.16 -16.31
N GLY A 19 13.81 -8.01 -15.44
CA GLY A 19 14.44 -8.41 -14.17
C GLY A 19 14.36 -7.37 -13.06
N GLY A 20 13.55 -6.31 -13.24
CA GLY A 20 13.17 -5.40 -12.17
C GLY A 20 12.07 -5.98 -11.28
N ASP A 21 11.63 -5.17 -10.33
CA ASP A 21 10.60 -5.52 -9.36
C ASP A 21 9.53 -4.42 -9.23
N TYR A 22 8.72 -4.52 -8.19
CA TYR A 22 7.65 -3.56 -7.89
C TYR A 22 8.14 -2.23 -7.31
N GLY A 23 9.42 -2.11 -6.99
CA GLY A 23 9.99 -0.87 -6.49
C GLY A 23 9.91 0.25 -7.54
N ILE A 24 9.92 -0.08 -8.83
CA ILE A 24 9.60 0.87 -9.88
C ILE A 24 8.09 1.02 -10.00
N THR A 25 7.58 2.15 -9.53
CA THR A 25 6.14 2.39 -9.43
C THR A 25 5.51 2.75 -10.77
N ALA A 26 4.19 2.58 -10.86
CA ALA A 26 3.44 2.97 -12.06
C ALA A 26 3.56 4.48 -12.34
N GLY A 27 3.63 5.33 -11.31
CA GLY A 27 3.83 6.77 -11.48
C GLY A 27 5.21 7.14 -12.03
N MET A 28 6.26 6.38 -11.69
CA MET A 28 7.58 6.54 -12.30
C MET A 28 7.54 6.21 -13.79
N LEU A 29 7.01 5.05 -14.15
CA LEU A 29 6.89 4.62 -15.56
C LEU A 29 5.99 5.56 -16.37
N GLY A 30 4.84 5.94 -15.78
CA GLY A 30 3.86 6.82 -16.41
C GLY A 30 4.45 8.20 -16.73
N THR A 31 5.31 8.73 -15.86
CA THR A 31 5.99 10.01 -16.11
C THR A 31 6.97 9.91 -17.27
N GLU A 32 7.79 8.85 -17.33
CA GLU A 32 8.73 8.66 -18.44
C GLU A 32 8.00 8.47 -19.78
N ILE A 33 6.90 7.72 -19.79
CA ILE A 33 6.04 7.58 -20.97
C ILE A 33 5.46 8.94 -21.37
N ALA A 34 4.95 9.73 -20.42
CA ALA A 34 4.42 11.06 -20.70
C ALA A 34 5.48 12.00 -21.31
N ARG A 35 6.72 11.94 -20.83
CA ARG A 35 7.86 12.68 -21.41
C ARG A 35 8.17 12.25 -22.84
N LEU A 36 8.11 10.94 -23.13
CA LEU A 36 8.31 10.43 -24.49
C LEU A 36 7.20 10.84 -25.45
N ILE A 37 5.95 10.91 -24.97
CA ILE A 37 4.79 11.34 -25.75
C ILE A 37 4.84 12.85 -26.03
N ASN A 38 5.12 13.65 -25.00
CA ASN A 38 5.17 15.11 -25.11
C ASN A 38 6.30 15.68 -24.24
N PRO A 39 7.49 15.90 -24.80
CA PRO A 39 8.63 16.44 -24.05
C PRO A 39 8.37 17.82 -23.43
N ALA A 40 7.43 18.60 -23.96
CA ALA A 40 7.16 19.96 -23.49
C ALA A 40 6.56 20.01 -22.08
N VAL A 41 6.00 18.91 -21.56
CA VAL A 41 5.44 18.86 -20.20
C VAL A 41 6.45 18.49 -19.12
N GLU A 42 7.70 18.15 -19.48
CA GLU A 42 8.70 17.63 -18.54
C GLU A 42 8.84 18.47 -17.27
N ASN A 43 9.00 19.79 -17.41
CA ASN A 43 9.15 20.70 -16.28
C ASN A 43 7.91 20.73 -15.35
N GLN A 44 6.73 20.39 -15.86
CA GLN A 44 5.48 20.38 -15.10
C GLN A 44 5.25 19.06 -14.35
N ILE A 45 5.90 17.97 -14.76
CA ILE A 45 5.63 16.63 -14.21
C ILE A 45 6.83 15.96 -13.55
N ARG A 46 8.01 16.61 -13.56
CA ARG A 46 9.28 16.04 -13.05
C ARG A 46 9.22 15.59 -11.58
N HIS A 47 8.32 16.13 -10.77
CA HIS A 47 8.14 15.80 -9.36
C HIS A 47 7.20 14.61 -9.12
N LEU A 48 6.34 14.25 -10.10
CA LEU A 48 5.35 13.18 -9.95
C LEU A 48 5.98 11.80 -9.62
N PRO A 49 7.12 11.39 -10.19
CA PRO A 49 7.78 10.14 -9.82
C PRO A 49 8.22 10.09 -8.36
N ALA A 50 8.62 11.23 -7.78
CA ALA A 50 9.03 11.32 -6.39
C ALA A 50 7.83 11.14 -5.45
N ILE A 51 6.70 11.79 -5.77
CA ILE A 51 5.42 11.60 -5.06
C ILE A 51 4.94 10.15 -5.17
N ALA A 52 4.97 9.57 -6.37
CA ALA A 52 4.57 8.18 -6.57
C ALA A 52 5.46 7.20 -5.80
N GLY A 53 6.78 7.45 -5.79
CA GLY A 53 7.73 6.66 -5.00
C GLY A 53 7.50 6.79 -3.49
N ALA A 54 7.07 7.96 -3.00
CA ALA A 54 6.70 8.16 -1.61
C ALA A 54 5.39 7.42 -1.25
N GLY A 55 4.35 7.55 -2.08
CA GLY A 55 3.05 6.90 -1.86
C GLY A 55 3.11 5.38 -1.85
N ASP A 56 3.78 4.78 -2.82
CA ASP A 56 3.98 3.32 -2.88
C ASP A 56 5.09 2.82 -1.93
N ARG A 57 5.74 3.73 -1.20
CA ARG A 57 6.87 3.42 -0.30
C ARG A 57 7.96 2.62 -1.01
N SER A 58 8.27 3.02 -2.24
CA SER A 58 9.29 2.38 -3.07
C SER A 58 10.64 2.33 -2.35
N GLU A 59 11.32 1.18 -2.46
CA GLU A 59 12.70 0.95 -2.02
C GLU A 59 13.69 0.94 -3.19
N ALA A 60 13.21 1.19 -4.42
CA ALA A 60 14.06 1.18 -5.60
C ALA A 60 15.11 2.32 -5.55
N PRO A 61 16.35 2.08 -6.00
CA PRO A 61 17.39 3.12 -6.09
C PRO A 61 16.94 4.37 -6.88
N GLU A 62 16.09 4.17 -7.88
CA GLU A 62 15.50 5.22 -8.73
C GLU A 62 14.69 6.24 -7.93
N ARG A 63 14.07 5.84 -6.82
CA ARG A 63 13.32 6.76 -5.96
C ARG A 63 14.19 7.93 -5.50
N ALA A 64 15.42 7.66 -5.06
CA ALA A 64 16.34 8.70 -4.60
C ALA A 64 16.74 9.64 -5.75
N ARG A 65 16.87 9.10 -6.97
CA ARG A 65 17.19 9.89 -8.17
C ARG A 65 16.03 10.79 -8.57
N TYR A 66 14.79 10.29 -8.54
CA TYR A 66 13.61 11.10 -8.81
C TYR A 66 13.40 12.19 -7.76
N LEU A 67 13.62 11.88 -6.48
CA LEU A 67 13.58 12.89 -5.43
C LEU A 67 14.63 13.99 -5.65
N ALA A 68 15.84 13.63 -6.05
CA ALA A 68 16.87 14.61 -6.39
C ALA A 68 16.51 15.50 -7.59
N LEU A 69 15.71 15.00 -8.55
CA LEU A 69 15.20 15.78 -9.68
C LEU A 69 14.04 16.72 -9.29
N ALA A 70 13.31 16.38 -8.22
CA ALA A 70 12.23 17.21 -7.70
C ALA A 70 12.73 18.31 -6.74
N ALA A 71 13.97 18.18 -6.24
CA ALA A 71 14.61 19.15 -5.36
C ALA A 71 15.17 20.36 -6.15
N PRO A 72 15.25 21.56 -5.52
CA PRO A 72 14.87 21.85 -4.13
C PRO A 72 13.37 22.11 -3.91
N GLU A 73 12.56 22.12 -4.97
CA GLU A 73 11.15 22.52 -4.88
C GLU A 73 10.29 21.55 -4.07
N TYR A 74 10.63 20.25 -4.09
CA TYR A 74 9.96 19.23 -3.29
C TYR A 74 10.97 18.43 -2.48
N SER A 75 10.80 18.48 -1.16
CA SER A 75 11.47 17.61 -0.21
C SER A 75 10.83 16.22 -0.15
N ALA A 76 11.47 15.31 0.59
CA ALA A 76 10.89 14.00 0.86
C ALA A 76 9.59 14.10 1.67
N ASP A 77 9.46 15.14 2.49
CA ASP A 77 8.31 15.35 3.38
C ASP A 77 7.14 15.89 2.55
N ASP A 78 7.40 16.86 1.67
CA ASP A 78 6.40 17.37 0.72
C ASP A 78 5.83 16.22 -0.14
N CYS A 79 6.69 15.32 -0.63
CA CYS A 79 6.24 14.17 -1.42
C CYS A 79 5.35 13.21 -0.61
N ARG A 80 5.63 13.02 0.69
CA ARG A 80 4.81 12.17 1.59
C ARG A 80 3.47 12.84 1.89
N ASP A 81 3.48 14.14 2.11
CA ASP A 81 2.29 14.94 2.41
C ASP A 81 1.35 14.99 1.21
N ILE A 82 1.87 15.20 0.01
CA ILE A 82 1.08 15.12 -1.24
C ILE A 82 0.50 13.72 -1.43
N ALA A 83 1.28 12.66 -1.20
CA ALA A 83 0.78 11.29 -1.32
C ALA A 83 -0.33 10.99 -0.30
N LEU A 84 -0.19 11.47 0.95
CA LEU A 84 -1.23 11.32 1.98
C LEU A 84 -2.50 12.11 1.63
N ALA A 85 -2.35 13.33 1.10
CA ALA A 85 -3.47 14.13 0.63
C ALA A 85 -4.24 13.44 -0.50
N LEU A 86 -3.53 12.84 -1.47
CA LEU A 86 -4.13 12.04 -2.54
C LEU A 86 -4.91 10.84 -2.00
N ASP A 87 -4.32 10.09 -1.07
CA ASP A 87 -4.99 8.93 -0.45
C ASP A 87 -6.28 9.35 0.28
N TYR A 88 -6.24 10.46 1.01
CA TYR A 88 -7.37 10.98 1.75
C TYR A 88 -8.50 11.44 0.82
N GLU A 89 -8.17 12.25 -0.19
CA GLU A 89 -9.15 12.74 -1.15
C GLU A 89 -9.74 11.62 -2.00
N GLN A 90 -8.91 10.69 -2.49
CA GLN A 90 -9.36 9.56 -3.31
C GLN A 90 -10.34 8.65 -2.54
N PHE A 91 -10.17 8.51 -1.22
CA PHE A 91 -11.12 7.78 -0.38
C PHE A 91 -12.53 8.37 -0.46
N TRP A 92 -12.65 9.71 -0.45
CA TRP A 92 -13.93 10.41 -0.50
C TRP A 92 -14.51 10.54 -1.92
N LEU A 93 -13.65 10.68 -2.94
CA LEU A 93 -14.07 10.74 -4.34
C LEU A 93 -14.72 9.45 -4.85
N ARG A 94 -14.37 8.30 -4.25
CA ARG A 94 -14.86 6.96 -4.63
C ARG A 94 -14.62 6.67 -6.11
N PHE A 95 -15.65 6.82 -6.95
CA PHE A 95 -15.60 6.55 -8.38
C PHE A 95 -15.40 7.81 -9.25
N SER A 96 -15.42 8.99 -8.63
CA SER A 96 -15.15 10.25 -9.32
C SER A 96 -13.66 10.36 -9.68
N ASP A 97 -13.34 10.89 -10.86
CA ASP A 97 -11.95 11.13 -11.29
C ASP A 97 -11.30 12.34 -10.59
N GLY A 98 -12.10 13.17 -9.92
CA GLY A 98 -11.62 14.30 -9.10
C GLY A 98 -10.73 15.29 -9.85
N ARG A 99 -10.82 15.35 -11.18
CA ARG A 99 -9.76 15.87 -12.06
C ARG A 99 -9.11 17.18 -11.61
N GLU A 100 -9.91 18.20 -11.31
CA GLU A 100 -9.37 19.52 -10.94
C GLU A 100 -8.79 19.54 -9.52
N ILE A 101 -9.36 18.75 -8.61
CA ILE A 101 -8.85 18.57 -7.25
C ILE A 101 -7.49 17.85 -7.29
N ILE A 102 -7.39 16.76 -8.06
CA ILE A 102 -6.14 16.00 -8.21
C ILE A 102 -5.04 16.86 -8.85
N LYS A 103 -5.38 17.71 -9.83
CA LYS A 103 -4.43 18.67 -10.39
C LYS A 103 -3.93 19.67 -9.35
N ASP A 104 -4.80 20.16 -8.47
CA ASP A 104 -4.40 21.07 -7.41
C ASP A 104 -3.50 20.38 -6.36
N ILE A 105 -3.84 19.16 -5.96
CA ILE A 105 -3.00 18.36 -5.06
C ILE A 105 -1.65 18.03 -5.71
N LEU A 106 -1.57 17.83 -7.04
CA LEU A 106 -0.32 17.55 -7.75
C LEU A 106 0.43 18.80 -8.23
N ASN A 107 -0.03 20.01 -7.88
CA ASN A 107 0.51 21.28 -8.35
C ASN A 107 0.56 21.43 -9.89
N LEU A 108 -0.43 20.88 -10.59
CA LEU A 108 -0.58 20.99 -12.05
C LEU A 108 -1.55 22.12 -12.46
N GLY A 109 -2.20 22.77 -11.50
CA GLY A 109 -3.15 23.86 -11.72
C GLY A 109 -2.53 25.24 -11.97
N GLY A 110 -1.20 25.37 -11.86
CA GLY A 110 -0.49 26.65 -12.04
C GLY A 110 -0.64 27.63 -10.88
N ASN A 111 -1.04 27.16 -9.69
CA ASN A 111 -1.16 27.97 -8.48
C ASN A 111 -0.52 27.25 -7.27
N PRO A 112 0.80 27.38 -7.08
CA PRO A 112 1.54 26.71 -6.00
C PRO A 112 1.06 27.09 -4.59
N GLU A 113 0.67 28.35 -4.37
CA GLU A 113 0.16 28.80 -3.07
C GLU A 113 -1.15 28.10 -2.69
N ARG A 114 -2.04 27.88 -3.67
CA ARG A 114 -3.27 27.10 -3.46
C ARG A 114 -2.94 25.63 -3.19
N HIS A 115 -2.01 25.05 -3.95
CA HIS A 115 -1.56 23.68 -3.75
C HIS A 115 -1.06 23.46 -2.32
N GLU A 116 -0.14 24.30 -1.83
CA GLU A 116 0.43 24.20 -0.47
C GLU A 116 -0.68 24.24 0.59
N LYS A 117 -1.52 25.27 0.57
CA LYS A 117 -2.64 25.41 1.53
C LYS A 117 -3.61 24.24 1.49
N PHE A 118 -3.82 23.67 0.31
CA PHE A 118 -4.77 22.58 0.14
C PHE A 118 -4.18 21.24 0.61
N VAL A 119 -2.91 20.96 0.30
CA VAL A 119 -2.21 19.78 0.81
C VAL A 119 -2.13 19.83 2.34
N ASP A 120 -1.76 20.97 2.93
CA ASP A 120 -1.69 21.14 4.38
C ASP A 120 -3.03 20.80 5.06
N LEU A 121 -4.14 21.32 4.52
CA LEU A 121 -5.49 21.05 5.03
C LEU A 121 -5.82 19.56 4.95
N LEU A 122 -5.59 18.92 3.80
CA LEU A 122 -5.92 17.50 3.60
C LEU A 122 -5.06 16.60 4.49
N VAL A 123 -3.78 16.94 4.67
CA VAL A 123 -2.85 16.22 5.55
C VAL A 123 -3.26 16.35 7.00
N GLU A 124 -3.67 17.54 7.45
CA GLU A 124 -4.17 17.76 8.81
C GLU A 124 -5.39 16.85 9.08
N GLU A 125 -6.39 16.88 8.19
CA GLU A 125 -7.60 16.08 8.34
C GLU A 125 -7.34 14.57 8.21
N ALA A 126 -6.45 14.16 7.31
CA ALA A 126 -6.03 12.77 7.17
C ALA A 126 -5.35 12.25 8.45
N ASN A 127 -4.45 13.05 9.04
CA ASN A 127 -3.76 12.66 10.27
C ASN A 127 -4.69 12.60 11.48
N LYS A 128 -5.65 13.52 11.61
CA LYS A 128 -6.70 13.44 12.64
C LYS A 128 -7.50 12.15 12.53
N ALA A 129 -7.97 11.83 11.32
CA ALA A 129 -8.74 10.61 11.08
C ALA A 129 -7.91 9.33 11.32
N ILE A 130 -6.62 9.33 10.94
CA ILE A 130 -5.71 8.22 11.27
C ILE A 130 -5.58 8.08 12.79
N GLU A 131 -5.34 9.17 13.52
CA GLU A 131 -5.12 9.10 14.97
C GLU A 131 -6.38 8.63 15.71
N GLU A 132 -7.56 9.11 15.33
CA GLU A 132 -8.84 8.64 15.86
C GLU A 132 -9.00 7.13 15.64
N GLN A 133 -8.74 6.65 14.42
CA GLN A 133 -8.80 5.24 14.08
C GLN A 133 -7.78 4.41 14.88
N MET A 134 -6.56 4.92 15.06
CA MET A 134 -5.53 4.25 15.85
C MET A 134 -5.92 4.15 17.33
N GLY A 135 -6.50 5.20 17.89
CA GLY A 135 -7.04 5.20 19.25
C GLY A 135 -8.13 4.14 19.47
N ALA A 136 -8.94 3.88 18.44
CA ALA A 136 -9.96 2.84 18.48
C ALA A 136 -9.38 1.42 18.34
N ILE A 137 -8.50 1.18 17.36
CA ILE A 137 -8.07 -0.19 17.00
C ILE A 137 -6.92 -0.73 17.88
N MET A 138 -5.97 0.12 18.29
CA MET A 138 -4.74 -0.32 18.97
C MET A 138 -4.99 -1.10 20.27
N PRO A 139 -5.96 -0.73 21.14
CA PRO A 139 -6.27 -1.50 22.36
C PRO A 139 -6.76 -2.93 22.11
N HIS A 140 -7.20 -3.23 20.89
CA HIS A 140 -7.78 -4.51 20.49
C HIS A 140 -6.84 -5.36 19.64
N VAL A 141 -5.59 -4.91 19.42
CA VAL A 141 -4.58 -5.69 18.70
C VAL A 141 -4.15 -6.88 19.55
N GLU A 142 -4.34 -8.09 19.04
CA GLU A 142 -3.84 -9.31 19.65
C GLU A 142 -2.39 -9.56 19.22
N SER A 143 -1.52 -9.93 20.16
CA SER A 143 -0.12 -10.27 19.88
C SER A 143 0.15 -11.75 20.17
N ARG A 144 0.90 -12.41 19.28
CA ARG A 144 1.33 -13.81 19.39
C ARG A 144 2.75 -13.97 18.86
N MET A 145 3.53 -14.83 19.49
CA MET A 145 4.82 -15.27 18.95
C MET A 145 4.61 -16.50 18.06
N LEU A 146 5.14 -16.46 16.84
CA LEU A 146 5.08 -17.58 15.91
C LEU A 146 6.23 -18.59 16.12
N PRO A 147 6.09 -19.84 15.66
CA PRO A 147 7.13 -20.87 15.80
C PRO A 147 8.49 -20.51 15.18
N ASN A 148 8.50 -19.70 14.12
CA ASN A 148 9.73 -19.17 13.52
C ASN A 148 10.37 -18.03 14.32
N GLY A 149 9.70 -17.50 15.34
CA GLY A 149 10.18 -16.37 16.16
C GLY A 149 9.70 -14.99 15.69
N ALA A 150 8.76 -14.93 14.73
CA ALA A 150 8.14 -13.67 14.33
C ALA A 150 7.03 -13.22 15.28
N HIS A 151 6.95 -11.91 15.53
CA HIS A 151 5.84 -11.29 16.22
C HIS A 151 4.66 -11.17 15.25
N LEU A 152 3.57 -11.88 15.53
CA LEU A 152 2.31 -11.74 14.82
C LEU A 152 1.37 -10.84 15.60
N PHE A 153 0.90 -9.78 14.95
CA PHE A 153 -0.14 -8.89 15.44
C PHE A 153 -1.40 -9.05 14.61
N MET A 154 -2.53 -9.25 15.28
CA MET A 154 -3.82 -9.53 14.67
C MET A 154 -4.81 -8.44 15.03
N LEU A 155 -5.57 -7.98 14.05
CA LEU A 155 -6.59 -6.95 14.24
C LEU A 155 -7.84 -7.26 13.42
N ASP A 156 -8.99 -7.34 14.08
CA ASP A 156 -10.29 -7.43 13.41
C ASP A 156 -10.76 -6.01 13.05
N VAL A 157 -10.57 -5.64 11.79
CA VAL A 157 -10.89 -4.30 11.26
C VAL A 157 -12.37 -4.11 10.97
N GLU A 158 -13.18 -5.18 11.11
CA GLU A 158 -14.63 -5.11 10.99
C GLU A 158 -15.27 -4.76 12.34
N ILE A 159 -14.76 -5.35 13.42
CA ILE A 159 -15.34 -5.20 14.76
C ILE A 159 -14.80 -3.97 15.50
N PHE A 160 -13.50 -3.68 15.37
CA PHE A 160 -12.80 -2.72 16.24
C PHE A 160 -12.34 -1.44 15.54
N ALA A 161 -12.77 -1.22 14.29
CA ALA A 161 -12.40 -0.04 13.50
C ALA A 161 -13.65 0.71 13.00
N HIS A 162 -13.54 2.02 12.82
CA HIS A 162 -14.60 2.80 12.19
C HIS A 162 -14.71 2.41 10.71
N ARG A 163 -15.89 1.92 10.33
CA ARG A 163 -16.19 1.49 8.96
C ARG A 163 -16.68 2.68 8.14
N PHE A 164 -16.40 2.63 6.83
CA PHE A 164 -16.78 3.66 5.86
C PHE A 164 -16.17 5.05 6.12
N THR A 165 -15.13 5.11 6.95
CA THR A 165 -14.32 6.31 7.23
C THR A 165 -12.87 6.08 6.81
N PHE A 166 -12.14 7.16 6.61
CA PHE A 166 -10.69 7.10 6.44
C PHE A 166 -10.02 6.84 7.80
N PRO A 167 -8.91 6.08 7.86
CA PRO A 167 -8.31 5.30 6.78
C PRO A 167 -9.06 3.98 6.49
N PRO A 168 -9.09 3.51 5.22
CA PRO A 168 -9.66 2.22 4.88
C PRO A 168 -8.90 1.06 5.55
N PRO A 169 -9.47 -0.17 5.60
CA PRO A 169 -8.87 -1.33 6.25
C PRO A 169 -7.39 -1.56 5.89
N GLY A 170 -7.03 -1.49 4.61
CA GLY A 170 -5.66 -1.72 4.16
C GLY A 170 -4.64 -0.67 4.62
N LYS A 171 -5.08 0.58 4.81
CA LYS A 171 -4.27 1.66 5.36
C LYS A 171 -4.26 1.62 6.89
N THR A 172 -5.39 1.32 7.53
CA THR A 172 -5.46 1.03 8.97
C THR A 172 -4.46 -0.05 9.37
N SER A 173 -4.43 -1.20 8.69
CA SER A 173 -3.46 -2.26 8.97
C SER A 173 -2.01 -1.86 8.69
N GLY A 174 -1.78 -0.96 7.71
CA GLY A 174 -0.45 -0.40 7.45
C GLY A 174 0.03 0.51 8.59
N GLU A 175 -0.83 1.41 9.06
CA GLU A 175 -0.55 2.33 10.17
C GLU A 175 -0.28 1.60 11.49
N VAL A 176 -1.03 0.54 11.77
CA VAL A 176 -0.78 -0.35 12.91
C VAL A 176 0.55 -1.07 12.74
N HIS A 177 0.81 -1.65 11.55
CA HIS A 177 2.07 -2.32 11.26
C HIS A 177 3.28 -1.40 11.50
N ASP A 178 3.25 -0.17 10.97
CA ASP A 178 4.34 0.80 11.09
C ASP A 178 4.63 1.22 12.54
N ARG A 179 3.60 1.29 13.39
CA ARG A 179 3.76 1.55 14.83
C ARG A 179 4.44 0.38 15.52
N LEU A 180 3.95 -0.84 15.30
CA LEU A 180 4.48 -2.06 15.92
C LEU A 180 5.91 -2.37 15.48
N VAL A 181 6.21 -2.11 14.21
CA VAL A 181 7.54 -2.16 13.59
C VAL A 181 8.52 -1.21 14.29
N ARG A 182 8.08 -0.02 14.72
CA ARG A 182 8.91 0.92 15.47
C ARG A 182 9.10 0.48 16.93
N GLU A 183 8.08 -0.13 17.52
CA GLU A 183 8.14 -0.67 18.89
C GLU A 183 9.03 -1.93 19.02
N HIS A 184 9.22 -2.67 17.92
CA HIS A 184 10.03 -3.90 17.86
C HIS A 184 11.19 -3.75 16.86
N PRO A 185 12.20 -2.90 17.16
CA PRO A 185 13.27 -2.60 16.22
C PRO A 185 14.18 -3.82 15.99
N GLY A 186 14.38 -4.20 14.73
CA GLY A 186 15.23 -5.32 14.33
C GLY A 186 14.59 -6.70 14.46
N GLU A 187 13.37 -6.77 14.98
CA GLU A 187 12.63 -8.02 15.12
C GLU A 187 11.71 -8.27 13.90
N PRO A 188 11.50 -9.55 13.52
CA PRO A 188 10.56 -9.92 12.47
C PRO A 188 9.12 -9.70 12.94
N VAL A 189 8.39 -8.86 12.20
CA VAL A 189 7.02 -8.43 12.53
C VAL A 189 6.09 -8.74 11.38
N VAL A 190 4.94 -9.33 11.70
CA VAL A 190 3.84 -9.57 10.78
C VAL A 190 2.56 -8.99 11.37
N THR A 191 1.82 -8.23 10.57
CA THR A 191 0.52 -7.70 10.94
C THR A 191 -0.54 -8.27 10.01
N LEU A 192 -1.56 -8.90 10.60
CA LEU A 192 -2.69 -9.53 9.92
C LEU A 192 -3.98 -8.81 10.30
N GLY A 193 -4.42 -7.88 9.45
CA GLY A 193 -5.73 -7.26 9.58
C GLY A 193 -6.77 -8.07 8.84
N PHE A 194 -7.90 -8.39 9.45
CA PHE A 194 -8.94 -9.18 8.78
C PHE A 194 -10.33 -8.64 9.04
N GLY A 195 -11.19 -8.76 8.02
CA GLY A 195 -12.61 -8.46 8.10
C GLY A 195 -13.44 -9.75 7.99
N PRO A 196 -14.70 -9.66 7.54
CA PRO A 196 -15.58 -10.83 7.43
C PRO A 196 -15.09 -11.79 6.34
N ASP A 197 -14.71 -11.28 5.17
CA ASP A 197 -14.42 -12.05 3.95
C ASP A 197 -13.04 -11.73 3.35
N PHE A 198 -12.19 -11.02 4.09
CA PHE A 198 -10.84 -10.67 3.64
C PHE A 198 -9.81 -10.60 4.76
N ALA A 199 -8.54 -10.70 4.37
CA ALA A 199 -7.38 -10.42 5.20
C ALA A 199 -6.36 -9.57 4.44
N VAL A 200 -5.71 -8.66 5.14
CA VAL A 200 -4.60 -7.80 4.69
C VAL A 200 -3.37 -8.21 5.49
N LEU A 201 -2.29 -8.50 4.78
CA LEU A 201 -1.01 -8.87 5.36
C LEU A 201 0.02 -7.78 5.14
N ARG A 202 0.78 -7.49 6.19
CA ARG A 202 2.00 -6.67 6.15
C ARG A 202 3.11 -7.42 6.88
N SER A 203 4.32 -7.43 6.35
CA SER A 203 5.48 -8.01 7.02
C SER A 203 6.74 -7.18 6.84
N ARG A 204 7.57 -7.23 7.88
CA ARG A 204 8.97 -6.84 7.86
C ARG A 204 9.80 -7.96 8.46
N GLY A 205 10.79 -8.45 7.72
CA GLY A 205 11.67 -9.53 8.18
C GLY A 205 11.05 -10.93 8.13
N VAL A 206 9.96 -11.15 7.39
CA VAL A 206 9.46 -12.50 7.09
C VAL A 206 9.21 -12.62 5.59
N MET A 207 9.77 -13.66 4.97
CA MET A 207 9.68 -13.89 3.52
C MET A 207 8.35 -14.55 3.15
N MET A 208 7.28 -13.76 3.12
CA MET A 208 5.93 -14.23 2.83
C MET A 208 5.69 -14.38 1.33
N ASN A 209 5.80 -15.58 0.77
CA ASN A 209 5.37 -15.79 -0.62
C ASN A 209 3.84 -15.81 -0.73
N ILE A 210 3.19 -14.65 -0.66
CA ILE A 210 1.72 -14.50 -0.67
C ILE A 210 1.08 -15.20 -1.88
N PRO A 211 1.56 -15.05 -3.13
CA PRO A 211 0.99 -15.78 -4.26
C PRO A 211 1.02 -17.30 -4.08
N ARG A 212 2.11 -17.84 -3.50
CA ARG A 212 2.21 -19.26 -3.17
C ARG A 212 1.22 -19.63 -2.05
N MET A 213 1.17 -18.85 -0.97
CA MET A 213 0.24 -19.09 0.14
C MET A 213 -1.21 -19.09 -0.32
N VAL A 214 -1.61 -18.15 -1.18
CA VAL A 214 -2.96 -18.08 -1.78
C VAL A 214 -3.28 -19.34 -2.58
N ARG A 215 -2.35 -19.80 -3.44
CA ARG A 215 -2.53 -21.05 -4.22
C ARG A 215 -2.66 -22.28 -3.32
N GLU A 216 -1.82 -22.38 -2.30
CA GLU A 216 -1.87 -23.47 -1.33
C GLU A 216 -3.19 -23.46 -0.55
N LEU A 217 -3.60 -22.31 -0.01
CA LEU A 217 -4.87 -22.14 0.72
C LEU A 217 -6.08 -22.48 -0.16
N HIS A 218 -6.07 -22.04 -1.42
CA HIS A 218 -7.13 -22.37 -2.39
C HIS A 218 -7.24 -23.88 -2.63
N THR A 219 -6.11 -24.58 -2.67
CA THR A 219 -6.06 -26.03 -2.92
C THR A 219 -6.42 -26.83 -1.66
N GLU A 220 -5.93 -26.40 -0.49
CA GLU A 220 -6.07 -27.11 0.78
C GLU A 220 -7.46 -26.93 1.42
N ILE A 221 -8.11 -25.78 1.22
CA ILE A 221 -9.36 -25.43 1.91
C ILE A 221 -10.54 -25.54 0.94
N ALA A 222 -11.09 -26.76 0.84
CA ALA A 222 -12.30 -27.02 0.08
C ALA A 222 -13.46 -26.10 0.57
N GLY A 223 -14.09 -25.38 -0.36
CA GLY A 223 -15.15 -24.40 -0.04
C GLY A 223 -14.65 -23.08 0.54
N GLY A 224 -13.33 -22.87 0.69
CA GLY A 224 -12.75 -21.64 1.22
C GLY A 224 -12.94 -20.41 0.31
N GLY A 225 -13.14 -20.62 -0.99
CA GLY A 225 -13.26 -19.53 -1.98
C GLY A 225 -12.04 -18.61 -2.00
N VAL A 226 -10.86 -19.14 -1.63
CA VAL A 226 -9.66 -18.33 -1.43
C VAL A 226 -9.21 -17.77 -2.77
N SER A 227 -9.09 -16.46 -2.82
CA SER A 227 -8.51 -15.72 -3.94
C SER A 227 -7.71 -14.56 -3.38
N GLY A 228 -6.83 -13.95 -4.17
CA GLY A 228 -6.03 -12.85 -3.66
C GLY A 228 -4.83 -12.58 -4.52
N GLY A 229 -4.08 -11.56 -4.09
CA GLY A 229 -2.90 -11.11 -4.78
C GLY A 229 -2.06 -10.23 -3.86
N GLY A 230 -0.87 -9.87 -4.33
CA GLY A 230 0.08 -9.10 -3.56
C GLY A 230 1.51 -9.41 -3.94
N HIS A 231 2.42 -8.79 -3.21
CA HIS A 231 3.85 -8.98 -3.27
C HIS A 231 4.35 -9.91 -2.17
N LEU A 232 5.66 -10.12 -2.12
CA LEU A 232 6.33 -10.98 -1.13
C LEU A 232 6.22 -10.49 0.33
N VAL A 233 5.71 -9.27 0.56
CA VAL A 233 5.69 -8.64 1.89
C VAL A 233 4.35 -7.96 2.22
N VAL A 234 3.50 -7.75 1.22
CA VAL A 234 2.20 -7.09 1.34
C VAL A 234 1.20 -7.77 0.43
N GLY A 235 0.02 -8.11 0.92
CA GLY A 235 -1.03 -8.65 0.08
C GLY A 235 -2.41 -8.60 0.72
N SER A 236 -3.41 -8.93 -0.08
CA SER A 236 -4.78 -9.16 0.39
C SER A 236 -5.29 -10.50 -0.10
N ILE A 237 -6.01 -11.16 0.78
CA ILE A 237 -6.64 -12.46 0.55
C ILE A 237 -8.13 -12.27 0.77
N LYS A 238 -8.95 -12.76 -0.13
CA LYS A 238 -10.40 -12.88 0.01
C LYS A 238 -10.78 -14.34 0.20
N PHE A 239 -11.83 -14.57 0.96
CA PHE A 239 -12.34 -15.90 1.26
C PHE A 239 -13.84 -15.81 1.58
N VAL A 240 -14.52 -16.95 1.60
CA VAL A 240 -15.92 -17.00 2.05
C VAL A 240 -15.97 -16.69 3.55
N GLU A 241 -16.88 -15.80 3.95
CA GLU A 241 -17.00 -15.31 5.34
C GLU A 241 -17.09 -16.46 6.38
N GLY A 242 -17.91 -17.48 6.10
CA GLY A 242 -18.05 -18.66 6.97
C GLY A 242 -16.78 -19.50 7.12
N MET A 243 -15.79 -19.31 6.25
CA MET A 243 -14.50 -20.00 6.27
C MET A 243 -13.37 -19.16 6.89
N ARG A 244 -13.68 -17.95 7.37
CA ARG A 244 -12.71 -16.99 7.94
C ARG A 244 -11.76 -17.64 8.94
N GLY A 245 -12.29 -18.33 9.95
CA GLY A 245 -11.48 -18.97 11.00
C GLY A 245 -10.47 -19.96 10.43
N VAL A 246 -10.94 -20.86 9.54
CA VAL A 246 -10.11 -21.89 8.91
C VAL A 246 -9.00 -21.27 8.05
N VAL A 247 -9.34 -20.24 7.26
CA VAL A 247 -8.38 -19.57 6.37
C VAL A 247 -7.35 -18.79 7.19
N VAL A 248 -7.78 -18.02 8.19
CA VAL A 248 -6.89 -17.22 9.05
C VAL A 248 -5.94 -18.12 9.84
N GLU A 249 -6.43 -19.21 10.44
CA GLU A 249 -5.56 -20.15 11.17
C GLU A 249 -4.53 -20.83 10.26
N SER A 250 -4.95 -21.27 9.07
CA SER A 250 -4.02 -21.86 8.09
C SER A 250 -2.98 -20.85 7.60
N LEU A 251 -3.39 -19.60 7.40
CA LEU A 251 -2.49 -18.50 7.04
C LEU A 251 -1.44 -18.25 8.13
N ILE A 252 -1.87 -18.18 9.40
CA ILE A 252 -0.97 -18.02 10.56
C ILE A 252 0.06 -19.15 10.62
N ARG A 253 -0.38 -20.40 10.42
CA ARG A 253 0.53 -21.56 10.36
C ARG A 253 1.57 -21.41 9.26
N LYS A 254 1.14 -21.07 8.03
CA LYS A 254 2.05 -20.88 6.88
C LYS A 254 3.04 -19.72 7.11
N ILE A 255 2.62 -18.64 7.76
CA ILE A 255 3.52 -17.54 8.16
C ILE A 255 4.55 -18.05 9.19
N GLY A 256 4.12 -18.86 10.16
CA GLY A 256 5.00 -19.44 11.18
C GLY A 256 6.00 -20.47 10.65
N GLU A 257 5.80 -20.97 9.43
CA GLU A 257 6.71 -21.87 8.71
C GLU A 257 7.63 -21.09 7.73
N ALA A 258 7.37 -19.80 7.52
CA ALA A 258 8.12 -18.99 6.55
C ALA A 258 9.51 -18.59 7.08
N PRO A 259 10.51 -18.46 6.19
CA PRO A 259 11.84 -17.96 6.56
C PRO A 259 11.80 -16.51 7.05
N ILE A 260 12.72 -16.18 7.96
CA ILE A 260 13.04 -14.84 8.48
C ILE A 260 14.37 -14.40 7.89
#